data_AF-A0A547NRN4-F1
#
_entry.id   AF-A0A547NRN4-F1
#
_cell.length_a   1.000
_cell.length_b   1.000
_cell.length_c   1.000
_cell.angle_alpha   90.00
_cell.angle_beta   90.00
_cell.angle_gamma   90.00
#
_symmetry.space_group_name_H-M   'P 1'
#
loop_
_entity.id
_entity.type
_entity.pdbx_description
1 polymer ?
#
loop_
_entity_poly.entity_id
_entity_poly.type
_entity_poly.pdbx_seq_one_letter_code
_entity_poly.pdbx_strand_id
1 'polypeptide(L)'
;MASIFGFRSRDPARDKQTDLARFDRLAKLLDQITAEIAAEKTGLENRYRSKSTNAAFLVESMENGSTSASKRSEVGELTKSILNCEQRIAELARQTSRMKELRHSLDAIVDENALGRDSQAEYVKSAGRPG
;
A
#
# COMPACT_ATOMS: atom_id res chain seq x y z
N MET A 1 12.77 28.53 -49.12
CA MET A 1 12.05 28.92 -47.89
C MET A 1 11.95 27.68 -47.00
N ALA A 2 12.91 27.47 -46.11
CA ALA A 2 12.90 26.32 -45.18
C ALA A 2 11.97 26.64 -43.99
N SER A 3 11.04 25.75 -43.71
CA SER A 3 10.03 25.92 -42.65
C SER A 3 10.69 26.02 -41.27
N ILE A 4 10.47 27.14 -40.57
CA ILE A 4 10.99 27.49 -39.25
C ILE A 4 10.25 26.80 -38.09
N PHE A 5 9.21 26.00 -38.38
CA PHE A 5 8.54 25.18 -37.38
C PHE A 5 9.19 23.79 -37.28
N GLY A 6 10.45 23.77 -36.86
CA GLY A 6 11.09 22.54 -36.42
C GLY A 6 10.48 22.12 -35.09
N PHE A 7 9.34 21.42 -35.11
CA PHE A 7 8.94 20.58 -33.98
C PHE A 7 10.12 19.64 -33.75
N ARG A 8 10.98 19.94 -32.76
CA ARG A 8 12.05 19.03 -32.33
C ARG A 8 11.32 17.85 -31.71
N SER A 9 10.98 16.87 -32.56
CA SER A 9 10.37 15.63 -32.12
C SER A 9 11.31 15.03 -31.09
N ARG A 10 10.86 15.05 -29.84
CA ARG A 10 11.64 14.62 -28.68
C ARG A 10 11.85 13.11 -28.84
N ASP A 11 13.05 12.63 -28.53
CA ASP A 11 13.38 11.21 -28.69
C ASP A 11 12.40 10.34 -27.88
N PRO A 12 11.56 9.50 -28.53
CA PRO A 12 10.60 8.66 -27.85
C PRO A 12 11.23 7.71 -26.83
N ALA A 13 12.50 7.32 -27.03
CA ALA A 13 13.21 6.48 -26.06
C ALA A 13 13.47 7.22 -24.75
N ARG A 14 13.77 8.53 -24.81
CA ARG A 14 14.02 9.36 -23.64
C ARG A 14 12.74 9.64 -22.85
N ASP A 15 11.62 9.81 -23.54
CA ASP A 15 10.33 10.01 -22.88
C ASP A 15 9.91 8.73 -22.15
N LYS A 16 10.03 7.55 -22.81
CA LYS A 16 9.84 6.24 -22.16
C LYS A 16 10.73 6.03 -20.93
N GLN A 17 12.01 6.40 -21.02
CA GLN A 17 12.92 6.31 -19.88
C GLN A 17 12.49 7.21 -18.71
N THR A 18 11.94 8.39 -19.01
CA THR A 18 11.41 9.31 -18.00
C THR A 18 10.16 8.73 -17.34
N ASP A 19 9.29 8.07 -18.11
CA ASP A 19 8.09 7.43 -17.59
C ASP A 19 8.41 6.23 -16.68
N LEU A 20 9.38 5.38 -17.07
CA LEU A 20 9.86 4.31 -16.21
C LEU A 20 10.40 4.83 -14.87
N ALA A 21 11.15 5.93 -14.88
CA ALA A 21 11.64 6.55 -13.66
C ALA A 21 10.51 7.11 -12.78
N ARG A 22 9.43 7.63 -13.37
CA ARG A 22 8.23 8.08 -12.64
C ARG A 22 7.50 6.90 -12.02
N PHE A 23 7.33 5.81 -12.76
CA PHE A 23 6.68 4.60 -12.26
C PHE A 23 7.49 3.93 -11.15
N ASP A 24 8.82 3.82 -11.28
CA ASP A 24 9.69 3.32 -10.20
C ASP A 24 9.56 4.16 -8.92
N ARG A 25 9.53 5.49 -9.05
CA ARG A 25 9.30 6.37 -7.89
C ARG A 25 7.93 6.15 -7.25
N LEU A 26 6.89 6.00 -8.07
CA LEU A 26 5.54 5.75 -7.57
C LEU A 26 5.44 4.39 -6.87
N ALA A 27 6.06 3.35 -7.42
CA ALA A 27 6.13 2.01 -6.81
C ALA A 27 6.76 2.08 -5.42
N LYS A 28 7.92 2.73 -5.30
CA LYS A 28 8.60 2.93 -4.01
C LYS A 28 7.75 3.66 -2.97
N LEU A 29 6.98 4.67 -3.39
CA LEU A 29 6.07 5.38 -2.50
C LEU A 29 4.92 4.49 -2.03
N LEU A 30 4.33 3.70 -2.92
CA LEU A 30 3.26 2.75 -2.57
C LEU A 30 3.77 1.68 -1.60
N ASP A 31 4.98 1.16 -1.83
CA ASP A 31 5.61 0.18 -0.95
C ASP A 31 5.92 0.76 0.44
N GLN A 32 6.43 2.00 0.48
CA GLN A 32 6.68 2.72 1.73
C GLN A 32 5.38 2.92 2.52
N ILE A 33 4.33 3.45 1.90
CA ILE A 33 3.03 3.67 2.56
C ILE A 33 2.45 2.34 3.05
N THR A 34 2.59 1.26 2.26
CA THR A 34 2.16 -0.08 2.67
C THR A 34 2.90 -0.55 3.93
N ALA A 35 4.21 -0.30 4.02
CA ALA A 35 5.02 -0.63 5.19
C ALA A 35 4.60 0.19 6.43
N GLU A 36 4.33 1.49 6.26
CA GLU A 36 3.86 2.38 7.32
C GLU A 36 2.50 1.91 7.89
N ILE A 37 1.54 1.56 7.01
CA ILE A 37 0.23 1.01 7.41
C ILE A 37 0.40 -0.31 8.16
N ALA A 38 1.28 -1.19 7.67
CA ALA A 38 1.55 -2.48 8.32
C ALA A 38 2.18 -2.33 9.71
N ALA A 39 3.09 -1.36 9.87
CA ALA A 39 3.69 -1.02 11.16
C ALA A 39 2.64 -0.46 12.13
N GLU A 40 1.76 0.44 11.69
CA GLU A 40 0.66 0.95 12.51
C GLU A 40 -0.27 -0.17 12.96
N LYS A 41 -0.67 -1.05 12.03
CA LYS A 41 -1.52 -2.21 12.31
C LYS A 41 -0.89 -3.13 13.35
N THR A 42 0.39 -3.47 13.19
CA THR A 42 1.12 -4.31 14.15
C THR A 42 1.17 -3.67 15.53
N GLY A 43 1.41 -2.35 15.59
CA GLY A 43 1.37 -1.59 16.84
C GLY A 43 0.00 -1.60 17.52
N LEU A 44 -1.09 -1.53 16.74
CA LEU A 44 -2.46 -1.63 17.24
C LEU A 44 -2.80 -3.04 17.72
N GLU A 45 -2.42 -4.08 16.99
CA GLU A 45 -2.64 -5.48 17.38
C GLU A 45 -1.95 -5.80 18.70
N ASN A 46 -0.72 -5.30 18.91
CA ASN A 46 -0.01 -5.46 20.18
C ASN A 46 -0.76 -4.76 21.33
N ARG A 47 -1.23 -3.52 21.13
CA ARG A 47 -2.03 -2.80 22.14
C ARG A 47 -3.37 -3.50 22.41
N TYR A 48 -4.02 -4.02 21.38
CA TYR A 48 -5.26 -4.78 21.49
C TYR A 48 -5.06 -6.01 22.38
N ARG A 49 -4.03 -6.82 22.09
CA ARG A 49 -3.71 -8.01 22.89
C ARG A 49 -3.49 -7.66 24.35
N SER A 50 -2.66 -6.66 24.65
CA SER A 50 -2.41 -6.24 26.03
C SER A 50 -3.68 -5.77 26.75
N LYS A 51 -4.54 -4.99 26.08
CA LYS A 51 -5.80 -4.51 26.68
C LYS A 51 -6.84 -5.61 26.86
N SER A 52 -6.92 -6.54 25.92
CA SER A 52 -7.80 -7.71 26.00
C SER A 52 -7.42 -8.61 27.18
N THR A 53 -6.13 -8.91 27.34
CA THR A 53 -5.62 -9.67 28.49
C THR A 53 -5.95 -8.98 29.82
N ASN A 54 -5.72 -7.67 29.93
CA ASN A 54 -6.05 -6.92 31.14
C ASN A 54 -7.56 -6.91 31.44
N ALA A 55 -8.41 -6.80 30.41
CA ALA A 55 -9.85 -6.88 30.58
C ALA A 55 -10.29 -8.25 31.09
N ALA A 56 -9.72 -9.34 30.57
CA ALA A 56 -10.00 -10.69 31.04
C ALA A 56 -9.65 -10.86 32.53
N PHE A 57 -8.47 -10.41 32.96
CA PHE A 57 -8.08 -10.45 34.38
C PHE A 57 -8.98 -9.61 35.28
N LEU A 58 -9.41 -8.43 34.83
CA LEU A 58 -10.32 -7.57 35.58
C LEU A 58 -11.70 -8.21 35.75
N VAL A 59 -12.21 -8.87 34.70
CA VAL A 59 -13.47 -9.61 34.75
C VAL A 59 -13.37 -10.78 35.73
N GLU A 60 -12.32 -11.60 35.65
CA GLU A 60 -12.07 -12.71 36.60
C GLU A 60 -11.95 -12.20 38.05
N SER A 61 -11.29 -11.05 38.25
CA SER A 61 -11.16 -10.39 39.56
C SER A 61 -12.47 -9.78 40.09
N MET A 62 -13.45 -9.54 39.21
CA MET A 62 -14.80 -9.10 39.58
C MET A 62 -15.70 -10.29 39.92
N GLU A 63 -15.49 -11.45 39.30
CA GLU A 63 -16.20 -12.70 39.62
C GLU A 63 -15.76 -13.25 40.98
N ASN A 64 -14.47 -13.12 41.32
CA ASN A 64 -13.89 -13.64 42.55
C ASN A 64 -13.91 -12.67 43.75
N GLY A 65 -14.50 -11.47 43.62
CA GLY A 65 -14.50 -10.46 44.68
C GLY A 65 -15.65 -9.44 44.56
N SER A 66 -15.83 -8.59 45.57
CA SER A 66 -16.91 -7.59 45.54
C SER A 66 -16.66 -6.53 44.46
N THR A 67 -17.60 -6.40 43.53
CA THR A 67 -17.48 -5.51 42.38
C THR A 67 -17.66 -4.04 42.79
N SER A 68 -16.58 -3.26 42.81
CA SER A 68 -16.67 -1.82 43.02
C SER A 68 -17.09 -1.08 41.75
N ALA A 69 -17.76 0.08 41.90
CA ALA A 69 -18.13 0.94 40.76
C ALA A 69 -16.91 1.35 39.91
N SER A 70 -15.75 1.49 40.54
CA SER A 70 -14.46 1.78 39.89
C SER A 70 -14.03 0.66 38.94
N LYS A 71 -14.07 -0.62 39.35
CA LYS A 71 -13.74 -1.76 38.48
C LYS A 71 -14.67 -1.87 37.28
N ARG A 72 -15.98 -1.62 37.48
CA ARG A 72 -16.96 -1.62 36.38
C ARG A 72 -16.68 -0.51 35.36
N SER A 73 -16.28 0.67 35.82
CA SER A 73 -15.87 1.77 34.94
C SER A 73 -14.63 1.40 34.11
N GLU A 74 -13.64 0.76 34.74
CA GLU A 74 -12.40 0.34 34.08
C GLU A 74 -12.63 -0.69 32.97
N VAL A 75 -13.49 -1.69 33.21
CA VAL A 75 -13.91 -2.65 32.17
C VAL A 75 -14.63 -1.94 31.01
N GLY A 76 -15.48 -0.94 31.30
CA GLY A 76 -16.14 -0.15 30.28
C GLY A 76 -15.16 0.60 29.37
N GLU A 77 -14.13 1.23 29.95
CA GLU A 77 -13.09 1.94 29.19
C GLU A 77 -12.20 0.98 28.38
N LEU A 78 -11.86 -0.19 28.94
CA LEU A 78 -11.13 -1.22 28.21
C LEU A 78 -11.95 -1.74 27.01
N THR A 79 -13.24 -2.00 27.20
CA THR A 79 -14.14 -2.47 26.13
C THR A 79 -14.23 -1.45 25.00
N LYS A 80 -14.42 -0.16 25.31
CA LYS A 80 -14.40 0.92 24.30
C LYS A 80 -13.08 0.95 23.54
N SER A 81 -11.96 0.83 24.26
CA SER A 81 -10.65 0.83 23.61
C SER A 81 -10.43 -0.38 22.70
N ILE A 82 -10.95 -1.56 23.06
CA ILE A 82 -10.89 -2.78 22.26
C ILE A 82 -11.67 -2.58 20.96
N LEU A 83 -12.91 -2.12 21.04
CA LEU A 83 -13.76 -1.82 19.87
C LEU A 83 -13.11 -0.80 18.93
N ASN A 84 -12.55 0.28 19.48
CA ASN A 84 -11.85 1.29 18.67
C ASN A 84 -10.62 0.71 17.95
N CYS A 85 -9.89 -0.20 18.60
CA CYS A 85 -8.76 -0.88 17.96
C CYS A 85 -9.22 -1.79 16.82
N GLU A 86 -10.30 -2.56 17.01
CA GLU A 86 -10.85 -3.44 15.97
C GLU A 86 -11.30 -2.65 14.74
N GLN A 87 -12.05 -1.56 14.94
CA GLN A 87 -12.48 -0.68 13.85
C GLN A 87 -11.29 -0.11 13.07
N ARG A 88 -10.25 0.36 13.78
CA ARG A 88 -9.06 0.90 13.14
C ARG A 88 -8.26 -0.17 12.40
N ILE A 89 -8.11 -1.37 12.97
CA ILE A 89 -7.43 -2.50 12.32
C ILE A 89 -8.14 -2.89 11.03
N ALA A 90 -9.48 -2.94 11.04
CA ALA A 90 -10.27 -3.23 9.85
C ALA A 90 -10.06 -2.18 8.75
N GLU A 91 -10.04 -0.89 9.11
CA GLU A 91 -9.78 0.18 8.15
C GLU A 91 -8.35 0.12 7.58
N LEU A 92 -7.34 -0.11 8.43
CA LEU A 92 -5.96 -0.28 7.97
C LEU A 92 -5.82 -1.48 7.01
N ALA A 93 -6.52 -2.60 7.28
CA ALA A 93 -6.53 -3.74 6.38
C ALA A 93 -7.11 -3.39 4.99
N ARG A 94 -8.18 -2.60 4.95
CA ARG A 94 -8.75 -2.09 3.68
C ARG A 94 -7.78 -1.15 2.96
N GLN A 95 -7.06 -0.30 3.69
CA GLN A 95 -6.06 0.59 3.10
C GLN A 95 -4.89 -0.21 2.51
N THR A 96 -4.40 -1.23 3.21
CA THR A 96 -3.37 -2.15 2.69
C THR A 96 -3.81 -2.85 1.39
N SER A 97 -5.06 -3.34 1.32
CA SER A 97 -5.58 -3.95 0.08
C SER A 97 -5.53 -2.97 -1.08
N ARG A 98 -6.02 -1.75 -0.87
CA ARG A 98 -6.01 -0.70 -1.90
C ARG A 98 -4.60 -0.33 -2.36
N MET A 99 -3.62 -0.26 -1.44
CA MET A 99 -2.23 -0.01 -1.84
C MET A 99 -1.67 -1.13 -2.71
N LYS A 100 -1.99 -2.39 -2.41
CA LYS A 100 -1.58 -3.55 -3.22
C LYS A 100 -2.23 -3.54 -4.61
N GLU A 101 -3.51 -3.19 -4.70
CA GLU A 101 -4.22 -3.06 -5.97
C GLU A 101 -3.59 -1.96 -6.85
N LEU A 102 -3.25 -0.81 -6.26
CA LEU A 102 -2.55 0.26 -6.98
C LEU A 102 -1.15 -0.18 -7.42
N ARG A 103 -0.42 -0.88 -6.56
CA ARG A 103 0.92 -1.40 -6.86
C ARG A 103 0.88 -2.38 -8.03
N HIS A 104 -0.11 -3.28 -8.04
CA HIS A 104 -0.30 -4.26 -9.11
C HIS A 104 -0.73 -3.61 -10.42
N SER A 105 -1.63 -2.62 -10.36
CA SER A 105 -2.02 -1.84 -11.54
C SER A 105 -0.83 -1.11 -12.17
N LEU A 106 0.08 -0.60 -11.33
CA LEU A 106 1.31 0.04 -11.78
C LEU A 106 2.28 -0.95 -12.43
N ASP A 107 2.45 -2.15 -11.86
CA ASP A 107 3.27 -3.21 -12.47
C ASP A 107 2.73 -3.59 -13.86
N ALA A 108 1.41 -3.77 -13.99
CA ALA A 108 0.78 -4.09 -15.27
C ALA A 108 1.08 -3.03 -16.35
N ILE A 109 1.02 -1.74 -16.01
CA ILE A 109 1.37 -0.64 -16.94
C ILE A 109 2.83 -0.72 -17.37
N VAL A 110 3.74 -1.03 -16.44
CA VAL A 110 5.18 -1.14 -16.74
C VAL A 110 5.45 -2.36 -17.63
N ASP A 111 4.81 -3.49 -17.35
CA ASP A 111 4.96 -4.73 -18.10
C ASP A 111 4.40 -4.62 -19.54
N GLU A 112 3.23 -4.00 -19.72
CA GLU A 112 2.67 -3.70 -21.05
C GLU A 112 3.61 -2.83 -21.87
N ASN A 113 4.24 -1.82 -21.24
CA ASN A 113 5.23 -0.98 -21.90
C ASN A 113 6.51 -1.73 -22.27
N ALA A 114 6.90 -2.76 -21.49
CA ALA A 114 8.03 -3.62 -21.80
C ALA A 114 7.74 -4.53 -23.00
N LEU A 115 6.56 -5.17 -23.05
CA LEU A 115 6.14 -6.05 -24.15
C LEU A 115 6.01 -5.31 -25.50
N GLY A 116 5.55 -4.06 -25.47
CA GLY A 116 5.54 -3.19 -26.65
C GLY A 116 6.94 -2.85 -27.18
N ARG A 117 7.98 -2.94 -26.34
CA ARG A 117 9.38 -2.66 -26.72
C ARG A 117 9.99 -3.81 -27.51
N ASP A 118 9.75 -5.05 -27.07
CA ASP A 118 10.29 -6.25 -27.71
C ASP A 118 9.66 -6.48 -29.09
N SER A 119 8.35 -6.24 -29.21
CA SER A 119 7.61 -6.33 -30.47
C SER A 119 8.13 -5.35 -31.53
N GLN A 120 8.53 -4.13 -31.12
CA GLN A 120 9.06 -3.11 -32.02
C GLN A 120 10.52 -3.42 -32.44
N ALA A 121 11.30 -4.04 -31.55
CA ALA A 121 12.69 -4.45 -31.84
C ALA A 121 12.77 -5.64 -32.80
N GLU A 122 11.84 -6.60 -32.73
CA GLU A 122 11.74 -7.72 -33.68
C GLU A 122 11.34 -7.25 -35.09
N TYR A 123 10.38 -6.31 -35.19
CA TYR A 123 9.95 -5.77 -36.47
C TYR A 123 11.09 -5.05 -37.21
N VAL A 124 11.88 -4.25 -36.51
CA VAL A 124 13.04 -3.53 -37.09
C VAL A 124 14.13 -4.48 -37.58
N LYS A 125 14.37 -5.62 -36.90
CA LYS A 125 15.32 -6.64 -37.36
C LYS A 125 14.87 -7.33 -38.65
N SER A 126 13.57 -7.55 -38.84
CA SER A 126 13.04 -8.18 -40.06
C SER A 126 13.10 -7.30 -41.30
N ALA A 127 13.06 -5.97 -41.14
CA ALA A 127 13.05 -5.01 -42.26
C ALA A 127 14.44 -4.63 -42.81
N GLY A 128 15.53 -5.12 -42.19
CA GLY A 128 16.90 -4.67 -42.45
C GLY A 128 17.77 -5.59 -43.32
N ARG A 129 17.21 -6.60 -44.01
CA ARG A 129 18.02 -7.50 -44.86
C ARG A 129 17.77 -7.21 -46.35
N PRO A 130 18.59 -6.38 -47.01
CA PRO A 130 18.66 -6.40 -48.46
C PRO A 130 19.43 -7.67 -48.86
N GLY A 131 18.81 -8.48 -49.72
CA GLY A 131 19.47 -9.58 -50.42
C GLY A 131 20.44 -9.09 -51.47
#